data_AF-A0A6J3E2V0-F1
#
_entry.id   AF-A0A6J3E2V0-F1
#
_cell.length_a   1.000
_cell.length_b   1.000
_cell.length_c   1.000
_cell.angle_alpha   90.00
_cell.angle_beta   90.00
_cell.angle_gamma   90.00
#
_symmetry.space_group_name_H-M   'P 1'
#
loop_
_entity.id
_entity.type
_entity.pdbx_description
1 polymer ?
#
loop_
_entity_poly.entity_id
_entity_poly.type
_entity_poly.pdbx_seq_one_letter_code
_entity_poly.pdbx_strand_id
1 'polypeptide(L)'
;MQELVVGMERLRVDLEADVEQQRGAQPLPFLGECSIKDCPFLHVDTTVDNSRACPWYDRGFCRNGPSCKYKHRRRVMCANYLVGFCPEGPNCKFMQ
;
A
#
# COMPACT_ATOMS: atom_id res chain seq x y z
N MET A 1 21.43 5.64 -29.18
CA MET A 1 20.50 6.34 -28.28
C MET A 1 19.62 5.27 -27.66
N GLN A 2 20.00 4.78 -26.48
CA GLN A 2 19.26 3.71 -25.78
C GLN A 2 18.11 4.39 -25.03
N GLU A 3 16.88 4.02 -25.39
CA GLU A 3 15.69 4.58 -24.76
C GLU A 3 15.61 4.12 -23.30
N LEU A 4 15.63 5.10 -22.39
CA LEU A 4 15.30 4.96 -20.99
C LEU A 4 13.78 4.74 -20.84
N VAL A 5 13.29 3.56 -21.20
CA VAL A 5 11.91 3.15 -20.86
C VAL A 5 11.88 2.28 -19.60
N VAL A 6 12.92 2.34 -18.76
CA VAL A 6 13.01 1.51 -17.56
C VAL A 6 12.19 2.14 -16.45
N GLY A 7 10.88 1.86 -16.40
CA GLY A 7 10.08 2.27 -15.24
C GLY A 7 8.57 2.11 -15.33
N MET A 8 7.95 2.24 -16.52
CA MET A 8 6.48 2.19 -16.63
C MET A 8 5.90 0.78 -16.60
N GLU A 9 6.67 -0.21 -17.05
CA GLU A 9 6.24 -1.61 -17.06
C GLU A 9 6.21 -2.25 -15.67
N ARG A 10 7.07 -1.82 -14.74
CA ARG A 10 7.01 -2.24 -13.33
C ARG A 10 5.78 -1.68 -12.60
N LEU A 11 5.43 -0.42 -12.86
CA LEU A 11 4.24 0.22 -12.29
C LEU A 11 2.93 -0.44 -12.75
N ARG A 12 2.86 -0.93 -14.00
CA ARG A 12 1.70 -1.67 -14.50
C ARG A 12 1.52 -3.03 -13.81
N VAL A 13 2.59 -3.82 -13.67
CA VAL A 13 2.55 -5.14 -13.03
C VAL A 13 2.20 -5.02 -11.54
N ASP A 14 2.71 -3.99 -10.85
CA ASP A 14 2.37 -3.74 -9.45
C ASP A 14 0.88 -3.38 -9.28
N LEU A 15 0.29 -2.61 -10.21
CA LEU A 15 -1.13 -2.22 -10.14
C LEU A 15 -2.06 -3.42 -10.37
N GLU A 16 -1.77 -4.27 -11.37
CA GLU A 16 -2.54 -5.49 -11.65
C GLU A 16 -2.51 -6.44 -10.44
N ALA A 17 -1.32 -6.68 -9.88
CA ALA A 17 -1.16 -7.52 -8.69
C ALA A 17 -1.83 -6.90 -7.44
N ASP A 18 -1.79 -5.58 -7.28
CA ASP A 18 -2.46 -4.89 -6.19
C ASP A 18 -4.00 -4.99 -6.29
N VAL A 19 -4.56 -5.00 -7.50
CA VAL A 19 -6.00 -5.21 -7.75
C VAL A 19 -6.39 -6.66 -7.44
N GLU A 20 -5.65 -7.64 -7.93
CA GLU A 20 -5.90 -9.06 -7.68
C GLU A 20 -5.81 -9.41 -6.19
N GLN A 21 -4.83 -8.83 -5.50
CA GLN A 21 -4.55 -9.12 -4.08
C GLN A 21 -5.19 -8.10 -3.14
N GLN A 22 -5.94 -7.14 -3.68
CA GLN A 22 -6.62 -6.06 -2.96
C GLN A 22 -5.71 -5.31 -1.98
N ARG A 23 -4.44 -5.15 -2.36
CA ARG A 23 -3.44 -4.48 -1.54
C ARG A 23 -3.71 -2.99 -1.50
N GLY A 24 -3.95 -2.46 -0.30
CA GLY A 24 -4.26 -1.04 -0.09
C GLY A 24 -5.76 -0.72 -0.13
N ALA A 25 -6.63 -1.70 -0.40
CA ALA A 25 -8.05 -1.55 -0.18
C ALA A 25 -8.32 -1.33 1.31
N GLN A 26 -9.15 -0.33 1.64
CA GLN A 26 -9.62 -0.15 3.00
C GLN A 26 -10.72 -1.18 3.30
N PRO A 27 -10.78 -1.73 4.53
CA PRO A 27 -11.92 -2.53 4.94
C PRO A 27 -13.22 -1.75 4.72
N LEU A 28 -14.21 -2.40 4.12
CA LEU A 28 -15.53 -1.80 3.97
C LEU A 28 -16.09 -1.47 5.36
N PRO A 29 -16.90 -0.39 5.50
CA PRO A 29 -17.45 0.04 6.79
C PRO A 29 -18.40 -0.97 7.45
N PHE A 30 -18.77 -2.06 6.74
CA PHE A 30 -19.60 -3.15 7.26
C PHE A 30 -18.71 -4.24 7.87
N LEU A 31 -18.56 -4.20 9.19
CA LEU A 31 -17.72 -5.15 9.93
C LEU A 31 -18.44 -6.50 10.04
N GLY A 32 -18.00 -7.51 9.28
CA GLY A 32 -18.39 -8.91 9.49
C GLY A 32 -19.76 -9.35 8.94
N GLU A 33 -20.44 -8.53 8.14
CA GLU A 33 -21.78 -8.87 7.59
C GLU A 33 -21.76 -9.39 6.14
N CYS A 34 -20.61 -9.84 5.62
CA CYS A 34 -20.60 -10.50 4.31
C CYS A 34 -21.11 -11.94 4.45
N SER A 35 -22.35 -12.18 4.05
CA SER A 35 -22.98 -13.52 4.02
C SER A 35 -22.58 -14.35 2.79
N ILE A 36 -21.76 -13.81 1.88
CA ILE A 36 -21.30 -14.51 0.67
C ILE A 36 -20.13 -15.41 1.06
N LYS A 37 -20.37 -16.73 1.01
CA LYS A 37 -19.41 -17.76 1.42
C LYS A 37 -18.12 -17.77 0.60
N ASP A 38 -18.18 -17.28 -0.63
CA ASP A 38 -17.05 -17.11 -1.55
C ASP A 38 -17.00 -15.67 -2.07
N CYS A 39 -16.98 -14.70 -1.16
CA CYS A 39 -16.82 -13.31 -1.55
C CYS A 39 -15.46 -13.14 -2.25
N PRO A 40 -15.41 -12.59 -3.48
CA PRO A 40 -14.14 -12.34 -4.18
C PRO A 40 -13.32 -11.22 -3.51
N PHE A 41 -13.85 -10.58 -2.47
CA PHE A 41 -13.18 -9.54 -1.69
C PHE A 41 -12.63 -10.08 -0.37
N LEU A 42 -11.42 -9.63 -0.03
CA LEU A 42 -10.66 -9.99 1.15
C LEU A 42 -11.38 -9.47 2.39
N HIS A 43 -11.81 -10.40 3.24
CA HIS A 43 -12.20 -10.09 4.61
C HIS A 43 -10.95 -10.10 5.49
N VAL A 44 -10.67 -8.97 6.14
CA VAL A 44 -9.56 -8.88 7.11
C VAL A 44 -10.08 -9.34 8.46
N ASP A 45 -9.56 -10.47 8.94
CA ASP A 45 -9.74 -10.89 10.33
C ASP A 45 -9.04 -9.90 11.26
N THR A 46 -9.81 -9.01 11.88
CA THR A 46 -9.32 -7.98 12.81
C THR A 46 -8.69 -8.56 14.08
N THR A 47 -8.82 -9.87 14.31
CA THR A 47 -8.24 -10.61 15.44
C THR A 47 -6.80 -11.05 15.20
N VAL A 48 -6.30 -10.99 13.95
CA VAL A 48 -4.97 -11.51 13.56
C VAL A 48 -4.11 -10.44 12.88
N ASP A 49 -3.87 -9.29 13.51
CA ASP A 49 -2.81 -8.36 13.07
C ASP A 49 -1.55 -8.51 13.94
N ASN A 50 -0.87 -9.65 13.81
CA ASN A 50 0.39 -9.94 14.53
C ASN A 50 1.65 -9.76 13.66
N SER A 51 1.54 -9.17 12.48
CA SER A 51 2.70 -8.97 11.58
C SER A 51 3.35 -7.61 11.81
N ARG A 52 4.50 -7.63 12.51
CA ARG A 52 5.34 -6.42 12.74
C ARG A 52 5.73 -5.76 11.40
N ALA A 53 5.85 -4.44 11.41
CA ALA A 53 6.31 -3.67 10.25
C ALA A 53 7.73 -4.07 9.81
N CYS A 54 8.00 -3.99 8.51
CA CYS A 54 9.31 -4.33 7.96
C CYS A 54 10.31 -3.18 8.14
N PRO A 55 11.40 -3.37 8.92
CA PRO A 55 12.36 -2.30 9.20
C PRO A 55 13.18 -1.88 7.97
N TRP A 56 13.23 -2.70 6.93
CA TRP A 56 13.91 -2.39 5.66
C TRP A 56 13.01 -1.59 4.72
N TYR A 57 11.74 -1.99 4.62
CA TYR A 57 10.77 -1.29 3.78
C TYR A 57 10.48 0.12 4.30
N ASP A 58 10.43 0.31 5.62
CA ASP A 58 10.28 1.63 6.24
C ASP A 58 11.44 2.59 5.91
N ARG A 59 12.61 2.06 5.53
CA ARG A 59 13.76 2.87 5.06
C ARG A 59 13.74 3.11 3.55
N GLY A 60 12.76 2.57 2.83
CA GLY A 60 12.52 2.80 1.41
C GLY A 60 12.62 1.54 0.53
N PHE A 61 13.37 0.50 0.93
CA PHE A 61 13.51 -0.69 0.09
C PHE A 61 13.71 -1.97 0.90
N CYS A 62 12.92 -3.00 0.58
CA CYS A 62 13.08 -4.35 1.11
C CYS A 62 13.45 -5.32 0.00
N ARG A 63 14.58 -6.01 0.17
CA ARG A 63 15.11 -7.02 -0.79
C ARG A 63 14.15 -8.19 -1.05
N ASN A 64 13.32 -8.53 -0.06
CA ASN A 64 12.37 -9.63 -0.16
C ASN A 64 11.09 -9.25 -0.93
N GLY A 65 10.91 -7.98 -1.27
CA GLY A 65 9.79 -7.50 -2.07
C GLY A 65 8.42 -7.96 -1.53
N PRO A 66 7.48 -8.35 -2.40
CA PRO A 66 6.16 -8.85 -2.03
C PRO A 66 6.15 -10.09 -1.13
N SER A 67 7.22 -10.88 -1.15
CA SER A 67 7.35 -12.12 -0.38
C SER A 67 7.91 -11.90 1.03
N CYS A 68 8.01 -10.65 1.47
CA CYS A 68 8.50 -10.34 2.80
C CYS A 68 7.54 -10.85 3.89
N LYS A 69 8.08 -11.54 4.89
CA LYS A 69 7.33 -12.00 6.07
C LYS A 69 6.82 -10.87 6.99
N TYR A 70 7.33 -9.66 6.81
CA TYR A 70 6.97 -8.48 7.60
C TYR A 70 6.06 -7.56 6.79
N LYS A 71 5.17 -6.83 7.47
CA LYS A 71 4.19 -5.97 6.83
C LYS A 71 4.87 -4.78 6.14
N HIS A 72 4.65 -4.64 4.82
CA HIS A 72 5.07 -3.48 4.05
C HIS A 72 3.92 -2.47 4.02
N ARG A 73 4.02 -1.40 4.82
CA ARG A 73 3.03 -0.31 4.82
C ARG A 73 3.47 0.76 3.82
N ARG A 74 2.77 0.89 2.70
CA ARG A 74 2.99 2.00 1.76
C ARG A 74 2.62 3.31 2.45
N ARG A 75 3.52 4.29 2.42
CA ARG A 75 3.26 5.66 2.89
C ARG A 75 2.68 6.47 1.73
N VAL A 76 1.60 7.20 2.00
CA VAL A 76 0.98 8.10 1.03
C VAL A 76 1.55 9.50 1.27
N MET A 77 2.15 10.08 0.25
CA MET A 77 2.66 11.45 0.30
C MET A 77 1.51 12.46 0.17
N CYS A 78 1.64 13.62 0.79
CA CYS A 78 0.68 14.71 0.62
C CYS A 78 0.70 15.23 -0.83
N ALA A 79 -0.43 15.14 -1.54
CA ALA A 79 -0.56 15.67 -2.91
C ALA A 79 -0.24 17.17 -2.99
N ASN A 80 -0.72 17.96 -2.02
CA ASN A 80 -0.45 19.40 -1.95
C ASN A 80 1.05 19.70 -1.76
N TYR A 81 1.74 18.88 -0.95
CA TYR A 81 3.19 19.00 -0.79
C TYR A 81 3.95 18.66 -2.09
N LEU A 82 3.49 17.62 -2.82
CA LEU A 82 4.08 17.25 -4.11
C LEU A 82 3.95 18.34 -5.17
N VAL A 83 2.86 19.11 -5.17
CA VAL A 83 2.68 20.27 -6.08
C VAL A 83 3.41 21.53 -5.58
N GLY A 84 4.08 21.46 -4.43
CA GLY A 84 4.99 22.50 -3.92
C GLY A 84 4.46 23.31 -2.74
N PHE A 85 3.20 23.16 -2.33
CA PHE A 85 2.66 23.90 -1.19
C PHE A 85 1.54 23.15 -0.45
N CYS A 86 1.77 22.83 0.82
CA CYS A 86 0.75 22.30 1.72
C CYS A 86 0.38 23.33 2.78
N PRO A 87 -0.91 23.71 2.94
CA PRO A 87 -1.34 24.70 3.93
C PRO A 87 -1.16 24.22 5.38
N GLU A 88 -1.15 22.90 5.60
CA GLU A 88 -0.88 22.30 6.92
C GLU A 88 0.63 22.33 7.25
N GLY A 89 1.50 22.53 6.25
CA GLY A 89 2.95 22.60 6.40
C GLY A 89 3.52 21.42 7.21
N PRO A 90 4.33 21.68 8.26
CA PRO A 90 4.91 20.63 9.10
C PRO A 90 3.89 19.86 9.93
N ASN A 91 2.67 20.38 10.07
CA ASN A 91 1.59 19.71 10.80
C ASN A 91 0.73 18.81 9.88
N CYS A 92 1.14 18.63 8.62
CA CYS A 92 0.38 17.81 7.68
C CYS A 92 0.31 16.36 8.14
N LYS A 93 -0.90 15.79 8.16
CA LYS A 93 -1.14 14.39 8.57
C LYS A 93 -0.36 13.34 7.75
N PHE A 94 0.11 13.71 6.56
CA PHE A 94 0.87 12.85 5.66
C PHE A 94 2.39 13.05 5.76
N MET A 95 2.88 13.92 6.65
CA MET A 95 4.30 14.20 6.86
C MET A 95 4.92 13.24 7.90
N GLN A 96 4.72 11.93 7.69
CA GLN A 96 5.15 10.84 8.58
C GLN A 96 6.32 10.02 8.05
#